data_AF-A0A821JD66-F1
#
_entry.id   AF-A0A821JD66-F1
#
_cell.length_a   1.000
_cell.length_b   1.000
_cell.length_c   1.000
_cell.angle_alpha   90.00
_cell.angle_beta   90.00
_cell.angle_gamma   90.00
#
_symmetry.space_group_name_H-M   'P 1'
#
loop_
_entity.id
_entity.type
_entity.pdbx_description
1 polymer ?
#
loop_
_entity_poly.entity_id
_entity_poly.type
_entity_poly.pdbx_seq_one_letter_code
_entity_poly.pdbx_strand_id
1 'polypeptide(L)'
;MSNLEKLGLYFTTSFNETFIDGNNLKKNILNHMSKLKEFTFDIRSFMFINNEMNLPSKEDIQRTFDDFHLTKIISYVDYFLKSYKNGLCHIYSYPSLMRRYEDVTNNFPGGLYRYVRVVSLYDEYPFEHEFFIRIAQSFPFMEKLTINNRYAQNQKESYKLMNDNSNLSIAKY
;
A
#
# COMPACT_ATOMS: atom_id res chain seq x y z
N MET A 1 -9.63 27.94 15.27
CA MET A 1 -10.04 27.10 14.13
C MET A 1 -9.14 27.41 12.95
N SER A 2 -8.72 26.40 12.20
CA SER A 2 -7.80 26.56 11.06
C SER A 2 -8.46 27.33 9.92
N ASN A 3 -7.69 28.18 9.22
CA ASN A 3 -8.10 28.85 7.97
C ASN A 3 -7.58 28.13 6.71
N LEU A 4 -7.02 26.93 6.87
CA LEU A 4 -6.45 26.16 5.77
C LEU A 4 -7.56 25.67 4.84
N GLU A 5 -7.51 26.09 3.57
CA GLU A 5 -8.49 25.66 2.55
C GLU A 5 -8.01 24.48 1.70
N LYS A 6 -6.70 24.24 1.63
CA LYS A 6 -6.10 23.18 0.82
C LYS A 6 -5.03 22.44 1.61
N LEU A 7 -5.05 21.11 1.57
CA LEU A 7 -4.07 20.26 2.23
C LEU A 7 -3.73 19.06 1.35
N GLY A 8 -2.43 18.88 1.09
CA GLY A 8 -1.87 17.64 0.59
C GLY A 8 -1.17 16.91 1.74
N LEU A 9 -1.71 15.78 2.17
CA LEU A 9 -1.17 14.99 3.27
C LEU A 9 -0.31 13.86 2.72
N TYR A 10 0.96 13.82 3.12
CA TYR A 10 1.78 12.62 3.01
C TYR A 10 1.97 12.06 4.41
N PHE A 11 1.56 10.81 4.64
CA PHE A 11 1.61 10.21 5.96
C PHE A 11 2.13 8.78 5.90
N THR A 12 3.05 8.45 6.80
CA THR A 12 3.54 7.09 6.94
C THR A 12 3.52 6.73 8.42
N THR A 13 2.89 5.61 8.76
CA THR A 13 2.92 5.07 10.13
C THR A 13 3.73 3.80 10.22
N SER A 14 4.24 3.51 11.41
CA SER A 14 4.94 2.27 11.69
C SER A 14 4.11 1.41 12.64
N PHE A 15 3.89 0.15 12.28
CA PHE A 15 3.39 -0.94 13.13
C PHE A 15 2.23 -0.58 14.09
N ASN A 16 1.08 -0.22 13.51
CA ASN A 16 -0.16 -0.03 14.25
C ASN A 16 -0.92 -1.35 14.47
N GLU A 17 -1.93 -1.32 15.33
CA GLU A 17 -2.90 -2.43 15.47
C GLU A 17 -3.81 -2.56 14.25
N THR A 18 -4.09 -1.45 13.56
CA THR A 18 -4.92 -1.40 12.34
C THR A 18 -4.31 -0.49 11.29
N PHE A 19 -4.69 -0.69 10.02
CA PHE A 19 -4.44 0.29 8.99
C PHE A 19 -5.16 1.61 9.27
N ILE A 20 -4.65 2.68 8.68
CA ILE A 20 -5.33 3.97 8.66
C ILE A 20 -6.35 3.93 7.54
N ASP A 21 -7.60 4.19 7.89
CA ASP A 21 -8.73 4.16 6.96
C ASP A 21 -9.40 5.55 6.84
N GLY A 22 -10.47 5.63 6.06
CA GLY A 22 -11.23 6.86 5.86
C GLY A 22 -11.92 7.34 7.14
N ASN A 23 -12.35 6.43 8.02
CA ASN A 23 -12.94 6.78 9.31
C ASN A 23 -11.92 7.49 10.20
N ASN A 24 -10.68 7.00 10.24
CA ASN A 24 -9.59 7.62 10.98
C ASN A 24 -9.33 9.05 10.47
N LEU A 25 -9.22 9.25 9.16
CA LEU A 25 -8.98 10.59 8.59
C LEU A 25 -10.15 11.54 8.81
N LYS A 26 -11.39 11.05 8.66
CA LYS A 26 -12.60 11.85 8.89
C LYS A 26 -12.65 12.34 10.32
N LYS A 27 -12.50 11.41 11.28
CA LYS A 27 -12.54 11.71 12.72
C LYS A 27 -11.43 12.67 13.16
N ASN A 28 -10.19 12.45 12.72
CA ASN A 28 -9.03 13.15 13.27
C ASN A 28 -8.60 14.39 12.47
N ILE A 29 -9.01 14.53 11.21
CA ILE A 29 -8.61 15.66 10.35
C ILE A 29 -9.85 16.42 9.88
N LEU A 30 -10.71 15.79 9.08
CA LEU A 30 -11.78 16.51 8.38
C LEU A 30 -12.77 17.17 9.33
N ASN A 31 -13.17 16.47 10.40
CA ASN A 31 -14.09 17.02 11.40
C ASN A 31 -13.53 18.26 12.14
N HIS A 32 -12.22 18.46 12.13
CA HIS A 32 -11.55 19.58 12.80
C HIS A 32 -11.14 20.70 11.84
N MET A 33 -11.22 20.48 10.53
CA MET A 33 -10.81 21.42 9.48
C MET A 33 -12.00 21.82 8.58
N SER A 34 -13.01 22.47 9.18
CA SER A 34 -14.26 22.83 8.49
C SER A 34 -14.12 23.76 7.28
N LYS A 35 -12.99 24.46 7.13
CA LYS A 35 -12.68 25.32 5.98
C LYS A 35 -11.91 24.60 4.87
N LEU A 36 -11.54 23.34 5.07
CA LEU A 36 -10.77 22.57 4.09
C LEU A 36 -11.67 22.19 2.91
N LYS A 37 -11.36 22.75 1.73
CA LYS A 37 -12.09 22.53 0.48
C LYS A 37 -11.40 21.48 -0.38
N GLU A 38 -10.08 21.45 -0.39
CA GLU A 38 -9.29 20.48 -1.14
C GLU A 38 -8.44 19.65 -0.18
N PHE A 39 -8.71 18.35 -0.13
CA PHE A 39 -7.94 17.40 0.66
C PHE A 39 -7.42 16.29 -0.25
N THR A 40 -6.12 16.27 -0.45
CA THR A 40 -5.44 15.15 -1.13
C THR A 40 -4.57 14.42 -0.12
N PHE A 41 -4.40 13.13 -0.30
CA PHE A 41 -3.57 12.35 0.60
C PHE A 41 -2.89 11.18 -0.10
N ASP A 42 -1.78 10.77 0.50
CA ASP A 42 -1.00 9.59 0.18
C ASP A 42 -0.50 9.01 1.50
N ILE A 43 -1.02 7.84 1.86
CA ILE A 43 -0.91 7.26 3.20
C ILE A 43 -0.39 5.85 3.09
N ARG A 44 0.76 5.60 3.70
CA ARG A 44 1.31 4.25 3.91
C ARG A 44 1.17 3.88 5.38
N SER A 45 0.47 2.80 5.65
CA SER A 45 0.27 2.29 7.00
C SER A 45 0.76 0.87 7.10
N PHE A 46 1.48 0.59 8.18
CA PHE A 46 1.95 -0.74 8.50
C PHE A 46 1.19 -1.24 9.72
N MET A 47 0.77 -2.50 9.67
CA MET A 47 0.00 -3.15 10.73
C MET A 47 0.72 -4.40 11.20
N PHE A 48 0.70 -4.69 12.51
CA PHE A 48 1.15 -5.97 13.03
C PHE A 48 0.00 -7.00 13.01
N ILE A 49 0.26 -8.20 12.53
CA ILE A 49 -0.74 -9.26 12.38
C ILE A 49 -0.63 -10.21 13.57
N ASN A 50 -1.49 -9.96 14.56
CA ASN A 50 -1.65 -10.86 15.71
C ASN A 50 -2.64 -11.99 15.42
N ASN A 51 -3.58 -11.78 14.50
CA ASN A 51 -4.62 -12.75 14.14
C ASN A 51 -4.88 -12.70 12.63
N GLU A 52 -4.76 -13.85 11.96
CA GLU A 52 -4.89 -13.96 10.50
C GLU A 52 -6.36 -14.04 10.04
N MET A 53 -7.31 -14.23 10.96
CA MET A 53 -8.70 -14.54 10.60
C MET A 53 -9.53 -13.36 10.06
N ASN A 54 -9.06 -12.11 10.16
CA ASN A 54 -9.85 -10.92 9.76
C ASN A 54 -8.97 -9.82 9.16
N LEU A 55 -8.19 -10.16 8.14
CA LEU A 55 -7.35 -9.20 7.44
C LEU A 55 -8.18 -8.39 6.43
N PRO A 56 -8.25 -7.06 6.53
CA PRO A 56 -9.06 -6.25 5.62
C PRO A 56 -8.58 -6.35 4.18
N SER A 57 -9.49 -6.57 3.23
CA SER A 57 -9.16 -6.46 1.81
C SER A 57 -8.93 -5.00 1.40
N LYS A 58 -8.34 -4.79 0.23
CA LYS A 58 -8.22 -3.43 -0.34
C LYS A 58 -9.60 -2.78 -0.54
N GLU A 59 -10.62 -3.58 -0.89
CA GLU A 59 -12.00 -3.14 -1.05
C GLU A 59 -12.60 -2.73 0.30
N ASP A 60 -12.37 -3.49 1.38
CA ASP A 60 -12.86 -3.13 2.72
C ASP A 60 -12.28 -1.79 3.15
N ILE A 61 -10.98 -1.57 2.93
CA ILE A 61 -10.34 -0.29 3.21
C ILE A 61 -10.92 0.83 2.34
N GLN A 62 -11.12 0.61 1.04
CA GLN A 62 -11.67 1.61 0.12
C GLN A 62 -13.06 2.08 0.53
N ARG A 63 -13.95 1.17 0.96
CA ARG A 63 -15.33 1.50 1.39
C ARG A 63 -15.36 2.48 2.56
N THR A 64 -14.32 2.52 3.39
CA THR A 64 -14.25 3.48 4.51
C THR A 64 -14.15 4.94 4.05
N PHE A 65 -13.91 5.17 2.75
CA PHE A 65 -13.82 6.49 2.16
C PHE A 65 -15.03 6.89 1.30
N ASP A 66 -16.12 6.12 1.31
CA ASP A 66 -17.30 6.40 0.46
C ASP A 66 -17.91 7.79 0.74
N ASP A 67 -17.74 8.31 1.96
CA ASP A 67 -18.16 9.65 2.37
C ASP A 67 -17.23 10.79 1.93
N PHE A 68 -16.07 10.48 1.33
CA PHE A 68 -15.13 11.49 0.88
C PHE A 68 -15.57 12.01 -0.48
N HIS A 69 -15.80 13.32 -0.60
CA HIS A 69 -16.09 14.00 -1.87
C HIS A 69 -14.88 14.07 -2.82
N LEU A 70 -14.05 13.02 -2.87
CA LEU A 70 -12.85 12.94 -3.69
C LEU A 70 -13.12 12.15 -4.97
N THR A 71 -12.44 12.54 -6.03
CA THR A 71 -12.74 12.07 -7.39
C THR A 71 -12.48 10.58 -7.57
N LYS A 72 -11.45 10.04 -6.91
CA LYS A 72 -11.09 8.62 -6.92
C LYS A 72 -10.08 8.30 -5.83
N ILE A 73 -10.33 7.26 -5.05
CA ILE A 73 -9.41 6.76 -4.01
C ILE A 73 -8.95 5.36 -4.42
N ILE A 74 -7.64 5.15 -4.38
CA ILE A 74 -7.03 3.86 -4.69
C ILE A 74 -6.38 3.34 -3.42
N SER A 75 -6.67 2.08 -3.09
CA SER A 75 -6.00 1.35 -2.03
C SER A 75 -5.29 0.13 -2.60
N TYR A 76 -4.26 -0.28 -1.87
CA TYR A 76 -3.52 -1.49 -2.11
C TYR A 76 -3.07 -2.05 -0.77
N VAL A 77 -3.20 -3.36 -0.60
CA VAL A 77 -2.91 -4.05 0.65
C VAL A 77 -2.04 -5.27 0.35
N ASP A 78 -0.97 -5.41 1.11
CA ASP A 78 -0.09 -6.56 1.14
C ASP A 78 0.01 -7.14 2.53
N TYR A 79 0.12 -8.46 2.61
CA TYR A 79 0.25 -9.20 3.85
C TYR A 79 1.45 -10.13 3.81
N PHE A 80 2.43 -9.85 4.66
CA PHE A 80 3.67 -10.63 4.79
C PHE A 80 3.56 -11.57 6.00
N LEU A 81 2.65 -12.55 5.91
CA LEU A 81 2.27 -13.42 7.05
C LEU A 81 3.44 -14.28 7.55
N LYS A 82 4.28 -14.77 6.64
CA LYS A 82 5.32 -15.76 6.95
C LYS A 82 6.62 -15.14 7.44
N SER A 83 6.97 -13.96 6.95
CA SER A 83 8.27 -13.34 7.19
C SER A 83 8.27 -12.42 8.41
N TYR A 84 7.25 -11.57 8.55
CA TYR A 84 7.22 -10.53 9.59
C TYR A 84 5.90 -10.42 10.34
N LYS A 85 4.88 -11.20 9.94
CA LYS A 85 3.51 -11.06 10.44
C LYS A 85 3.07 -9.60 10.42
N ASN A 86 3.25 -8.93 9.28
CA ASN A 86 2.85 -7.54 9.11
C ASN A 86 2.02 -7.36 7.84
N GLY A 87 1.21 -6.31 7.84
CA GLY A 87 0.50 -5.84 6.67
C GLY A 87 1.03 -4.47 6.26
N LEU A 88 1.05 -4.21 4.96
CA LEU A 88 1.25 -2.89 4.38
C LEU A 88 -0.05 -2.50 3.68
N CYS A 89 -0.56 -1.31 3.98
CA CYS A 89 -1.64 -0.70 3.23
C CYS A 89 -1.17 0.64 2.71
N HIS A 90 -1.35 0.85 1.41
CA HIS A 90 -1.11 2.12 0.75
C HIS A 90 -2.42 2.63 0.18
N ILE A 91 -2.80 3.86 0.54
CA ILE A 91 -4.04 4.49 0.12
C ILE A 91 -3.76 5.92 -0.32
N TYR A 92 -4.28 6.33 -1.47
CA TYR A 92 -4.07 7.68 -1.98
C TYR A 92 -5.26 8.19 -2.79
N SER A 93 -5.43 9.52 -2.77
CA SER A 93 -6.33 10.25 -3.67
C SER A 93 -5.69 10.39 -5.05
N TYR A 94 -6.45 10.13 -6.13
CA TYR A 94 -5.95 10.27 -7.49
C TYR A 94 -6.31 11.66 -8.09
N PRO A 95 -5.38 12.32 -8.81
CA PRO A 95 -4.01 11.91 -9.07
C PRO A 95 -3.11 12.08 -7.82
N SER A 96 -2.29 11.06 -7.52
CA SER A 96 -1.30 11.18 -6.43
C SER A 96 -0.15 12.09 -6.88
N LEU A 97 0.20 13.06 -6.04
CA LEU A 97 1.35 13.96 -6.23
C LEU A 97 2.64 13.40 -5.59
N MET A 98 2.62 12.13 -5.18
CA MET A 98 3.74 11.47 -4.52
C MET A 98 4.96 11.41 -5.42
N ARG A 99 6.12 11.80 -4.85
CA ARG A 99 7.43 11.71 -5.54
C ARG A 99 8.19 10.42 -5.24
N ARG A 100 7.85 9.70 -4.18
CA ARG A 100 8.55 8.50 -3.73
C ARG A 100 7.58 7.36 -3.45
N TYR A 101 7.68 6.24 -4.16
CA TYR A 101 6.91 5.04 -3.87
C TYR A 101 7.85 4.00 -3.25
N GLU A 102 7.72 3.75 -1.96
CA GLU A 102 8.61 2.81 -1.27
C GLU A 102 7.93 1.46 -1.01
N ASP A 103 8.76 0.43 -0.89
CA ASP A 103 8.44 -0.96 -0.61
C ASP A 103 7.37 -1.55 -1.53
N VAL A 104 7.48 -1.28 -2.83
CA VAL A 104 6.66 -1.92 -3.86
C VAL A 104 7.01 -3.42 -3.91
N THR A 105 6.00 -4.27 -3.71
CA THR A 105 6.16 -5.72 -3.69
C THR A 105 5.73 -6.36 -5.02
N ASN A 106 5.92 -7.67 -5.16
CA ASN A 106 5.49 -8.44 -6.33
C ASN A 106 3.99 -8.41 -6.60
N ASN A 107 3.17 -8.17 -5.57
CA ASN A 107 1.72 -8.11 -5.72
C ASN A 107 1.24 -6.78 -6.31
N PHE A 108 2.16 -5.84 -6.59
CA PHE A 108 1.83 -4.54 -7.13
C PHE A 108 0.98 -4.67 -8.41
N PRO A 109 -0.24 -4.12 -8.42
CA PRO A 109 -1.19 -4.32 -9.51
C PRO A 109 -0.83 -3.50 -10.77
N GLY A 110 0.18 -2.64 -10.69
CA GLY A 110 0.48 -1.66 -11.71
C GLY A 110 -0.30 -0.37 -11.52
N GLY A 111 -0.59 0.32 -12.62
CA GLY A 111 -1.19 1.66 -12.66
C GLY A 111 -0.23 2.69 -13.24
N LEU A 112 -0.63 3.97 -13.30
CA LEU A 112 0.18 5.04 -13.87
C LEU A 112 0.46 6.13 -12.84
N TYR A 113 1.74 6.31 -12.50
CA TYR A 113 2.18 7.20 -11.43
C TYR A 113 3.16 8.24 -11.99
N ARG A 114 2.61 9.28 -12.64
CA ARG A 114 3.39 10.28 -13.39
C ARG A 114 4.28 11.17 -12.52
N TYR A 115 3.99 11.28 -11.22
CA TYR A 115 4.71 12.18 -10.31
C TYR A 115 5.82 11.49 -9.53
N VAL A 116 5.83 10.16 -9.51
CA VAL A 116 6.86 9.37 -8.82
C VAL A 116 8.19 9.50 -9.56
N ARG A 117 9.26 9.71 -8.79
CA ARG A 117 10.65 9.83 -9.25
C ARG A 117 11.57 8.81 -8.59
N VAL A 118 11.26 8.41 -7.37
CA VAL A 118 12.02 7.41 -6.63
C VAL A 118 11.11 6.23 -6.34
N VAL A 119 11.56 5.04 -6.67
CA VAL A 119 10.89 3.79 -6.32
C VAL A 119 11.82 2.94 -5.49
N SER A 120 11.33 2.37 -4.40
CA SER A 120 11.98 1.25 -3.74
C SER A 120 11.15 -0.02 -3.86
N LEU A 121 11.82 -1.12 -4.16
CA LEU A 121 11.23 -2.44 -4.30
C LEU A 121 11.54 -3.25 -3.05
N TYR A 122 10.54 -3.99 -2.56
CA TYR A 122 10.69 -4.90 -1.45
C TYR A 122 10.54 -6.35 -1.92
N ASP A 123 11.63 -7.09 -1.75
CA ASP A 123 11.78 -8.44 -2.31
C ASP A 123 11.34 -9.50 -1.29
N GLU A 124 10.03 -9.73 -1.19
CA GLU A 124 9.49 -10.86 -0.41
C GLU A 124 9.69 -12.20 -1.14
N TYR A 125 9.49 -12.23 -2.46
CA TYR A 125 9.76 -13.37 -3.34
C TYR A 125 10.67 -12.91 -4.49
N PRO A 126 11.46 -13.81 -5.09
CA PRO A 126 12.36 -13.46 -6.18
C PRO A 126 11.62 -12.65 -7.26
N PHE A 127 12.21 -11.51 -7.65
CA PHE A 127 11.63 -10.69 -8.71
C PHE A 127 11.75 -11.38 -10.07
N GLU A 128 10.61 -11.57 -10.72
CA GLU A 128 10.56 -12.04 -12.11
C GLU A 128 10.74 -10.86 -13.08
N HIS A 129 11.18 -11.14 -14.30
CA HIS A 129 11.44 -10.09 -15.29
C HIS A 129 10.19 -9.27 -15.65
N GLU A 130 9.00 -9.89 -15.64
CA GLU A 130 7.71 -9.24 -15.88
C GLU A 130 7.37 -8.20 -14.80
N PHE A 131 7.87 -8.39 -13.58
CA PHE A 131 7.71 -7.41 -12.52
C PHE A 131 8.43 -6.10 -12.88
N PHE A 132 9.67 -6.16 -13.36
CA PHE A 132 10.41 -4.98 -13.77
C PHE A 132 9.77 -4.28 -14.98
N ILE A 133 9.19 -5.04 -15.92
CA ILE A 133 8.39 -4.47 -17.03
C ILE A 133 7.20 -3.67 -16.46
N ARG A 134 6.47 -4.24 -15.50
CA ARG A 134 5.34 -3.56 -14.84
C ARG A 134 5.78 -2.30 -14.10
N ILE A 135 6.91 -2.33 -13.38
CA ILE A 135 7.50 -1.16 -12.73
C ILE A 135 7.82 -0.07 -13.77
N ALA A 136 8.48 -0.41 -14.87
CA ALA A 136 8.83 0.55 -15.91
C ALA A 136 7.60 1.21 -16.55
N GLN A 137 6.54 0.43 -16.81
CA GLN A 137 5.27 0.94 -17.34
C GLN A 137 4.55 1.84 -16.33
N SER A 138 4.62 1.51 -15.04
CA SER A 138 3.93 2.26 -14.00
C SER A 138 4.59 3.58 -13.62
N PHE A 139 5.91 3.67 -13.78
CA PHE A 139 6.71 4.82 -13.36
C PHE A 139 7.53 5.41 -14.52
N PRO A 140 6.86 6.00 -15.55
CA PRO A 140 7.53 6.43 -16.78
C PRO A 140 8.57 7.55 -16.59
N PHE A 141 8.55 8.23 -15.45
CA PHE A 141 9.48 9.32 -15.12
C PHE A 141 10.36 8.97 -13.91
N MET A 142 10.54 7.68 -13.60
CA MET A 142 11.40 7.24 -12.50
C MET A 142 12.86 7.63 -12.78
N GLU A 143 13.50 8.29 -11.81
CA GLU A 143 14.90 8.70 -11.84
C GLU A 143 15.78 7.75 -11.01
N LYS A 144 15.21 7.14 -9.97
CA LYS A 144 15.93 6.22 -9.08
C LYS A 144 15.10 5.00 -8.73
N LEU A 145 15.68 3.82 -8.95
CA LEU A 145 15.18 2.54 -8.47
C LEU A 145 16.11 2.01 -7.38
N THR A 146 15.57 1.65 -6.23
CA THR A 146 16.30 1.02 -5.13
C THR A 146 15.72 -0.36 -4.86
N ILE A 147 16.56 -1.37 -4.71
CA ILE A 147 16.11 -2.73 -4.40
C ILE A 147 16.53 -3.07 -2.98
N ASN A 148 15.55 -3.31 -2.11
CA ASN A 148 15.81 -3.79 -0.75
C ASN A 148 15.71 -5.31 -0.73
N ASN A 149 16.87 -5.96 -0.79
CA ASN A 149 16.96 -7.39 -0.73
C ASN A 149 17.48 -7.84 0.64
N ARG A 150 16.57 -8.27 1.52
CA ARG A 150 16.91 -8.68 2.89
C ARG A 150 17.41 -10.12 3.01
N TYR A 151 17.04 -11.02 2.09
CA TYR A 151 17.35 -12.45 2.18
C TYR A 151 17.98 -12.95 0.88
N ALA A 152 18.82 -13.98 0.96
CA ALA A 152 19.37 -14.61 -0.24
C ALA A 152 18.24 -15.26 -1.08
N GLN A 153 18.35 -15.27 -2.40
CA GLN A 153 17.27 -15.72 -3.30
C GLN A 153 16.83 -17.17 -3.04
N ASN A 154 17.79 -18.07 -2.75
CA ASN A 154 17.52 -19.46 -2.38
C ASN A 154 16.69 -19.62 -1.09
N GLN A 155 16.73 -18.65 -0.18
CA GLN A 155 15.90 -18.64 1.03
C GLN A 155 14.46 -18.22 0.73
N LYS A 156 14.21 -17.56 -0.41
CA LYS A 156 12.89 -17.06 -0.78
C LYS A 156 12.08 -18.07 -1.58
N GLU A 157 12.74 -18.92 -2.36
CA GLU A 157 12.11 -20.00 -3.12
C GLU A 157 11.35 -20.97 -2.21
N SER A 158 11.85 -21.22 -0.99
CA SER A 158 11.13 -22.03 0.01
C SER A 158 9.82 -21.39 0.46
N TYR A 159 9.71 -20.06 0.48
CA TYR A 159 8.45 -19.37 0.82
C TYR A 159 7.44 -19.42 -0.33
N LYS A 160 7.91 -19.35 -1.60
CA LYS A 160 7.06 -19.46 -2.81
C LYS A 160 6.39 -20.84 -2.90
N LEU A 161 7.18 -21.92 -2.77
CA LEU A 161 6.69 -23.31 -2.81
C LEU A 161 5.67 -23.65 -1.71
N MET A 162 5.82 -23.05 -0.52
CA MET A 162 4.85 -23.21 0.56
C MET A 162 3.56 -22.42 0.36
N ASN A 163 3.53 -21.40 -0.51
CA ASN A 163 2.33 -20.61 -0.81
C ASN A 163 1.42 -21.30 -1.83
N ASP A 164 2.03 -21.96 -2.82
CA ASP A 164 1.30 -22.75 -3.81
C ASP A 164 0.63 -23.98 -3.17
N ASN A 165 1.29 -24.59 -2.19
CA ASN A 165 0.75 -25.74 -1.46
C ASN A 165 -0.37 -25.39 -0.47
N SER A 166 -0.42 -24.16 0.07
CA SER A 166 -1.55 -23.73 0.92
C SER A 166 -2.82 -23.41 0.14
N ASN A 167 -2.72 -23.15 -1.16
CA ASN A 167 -3.89 -23.03 -2.05
C ASN A 167 -4.43 -24.39 -2.53
N LEU A 168 -3.71 -25.49 -2.28
CA LEU A 168 -4.10 -26.85 -2.65
C LEU A 168 -4.80 -27.65 -1.53
N SER A 169 -4.94 -27.08 -0.32
CA SER A 169 -5.50 -27.78 0.84
C SER A 169 -6.95 -27.42 1.22
N ILE A 170 -7.73 -26.78 0.34
CA ILE A 170 -9.20 -26.70 0.47
C ILE A 170 -9.86 -27.50 -0.64
N ALA A 171 -9.54 -28.78 -0.68
CA ALA A 171 -10.43 -29.79 -1.23
C ALA A 171 -10.12 -31.09 -0.51
N LYS A 172 -10.92 -31.43 0.51
CA LYS A 172 -11.17 -32.83 0.91
C LYS A 172 -12.38 -32.92 1.84
N TYR A 173 -13.43 -33.50 1.24
CA TYR A 173 -14.67 -34.09 1.74
C TYR A 173 -15.66 -33.21 2.49
#